data_AF-A0A7S2LY12-F1
#
_entry.id   AF-A0A7S2LY12-F1
#
_cell.length_a   1.000
_cell.length_b   1.000
_cell.length_c   1.000
_cell.angle_alpha   90.00
_cell.angle_beta   90.00
_cell.angle_gamma   90.00
#
_symmetry.space_group_name_H-M   'P 1'
#
loop_
_entity.id
_entity.type
_entity.pdbx_description
1 polymer ?
#
loop_
_entity_poly.entity_id
_entity_poly.type
_entity_poly.pdbx_seq_one_letter_code
_entity_poly.pdbx_strand_id
1 'polypeptide(L)'
;MVPPSDVEEVLSAFAVALNDSSASSPDASILESKLSGPDGVVTALLPKLWLPQTDPNNSLSILVHLVEAFPKKYMNIAASAIRRDIEHNFDTTKMDTSEQTYEVCDALILALAKLLVAPNSDTQTGIATDAHAALLVVLCKWDNHEYHKSNTCQKLFQHLATLWIYLQQQQKDKLRESSTAQMRIAALMIDVCLLGGKEVALALSDDTGGVMNKLLHLALAFPNKDPLLQMTALDALEVLAVENKDYPMTSERAEFLLGNDELHSGLLYLIGSSSENVEFDPINGYAALRLLTEICRVGVSSSFSVVDSTKNKFYSLLESFQKALHALEPRGESERLSYIYAVSNLVASCATSTEEMSKSILQDTTLLHGWLSLLSRSSQPKLKSAILSSLSQVIEPGIWREEEDACTRPSDYISLSLYHAFGEA
;
A
#
# COMPACT_ATOMS: atom_id res chain seq x y z
N MET A 1 -15.33 -42.85 1.94
CA MET A 1 -16.17 -41.67 2.22
C MET A 1 -16.86 -41.90 3.55
N VAL A 2 -16.64 -41.01 4.51
CA VAL A 2 -17.34 -41.03 5.82
C VAL A 2 -18.76 -40.47 5.60
N PRO A 3 -19.80 -41.01 6.24
CA PRO A 3 -21.16 -40.47 6.14
C PRO A 3 -21.21 -39.01 6.61
N PRO A 4 -22.00 -38.11 5.98
CA PRO A 4 -22.12 -36.71 6.39
C PRO A 4 -22.52 -36.53 7.86
N SER A 5 -23.37 -37.42 8.38
CA SER A 5 -23.82 -37.44 9.79
C SER A 5 -22.68 -37.63 10.78
N ASP A 6 -21.70 -38.49 10.45
CA ASP A 6 -20.60 -38.85 11.34
C ASP A 6 -19.55 -37.73 11.41
N VAL A 7 -19.45 -36.91 10.35
CA VAL A 7 -18.57 -35.75 10.31
C VAL A 7 -19.10 -34.64 11.22
N GLU A 8 -20.40 -34.39 11.21
CA GLU A 8 -21.00 -33.35 12.06
C GLU A 8 -20.90 -33.70 13.54
N GLU A 9 -21.16 -34.97 13.90
CA GLU A 9 -21.07 -35.43 15.28
C GLU A 9 -19.64 -35.30 15.85
N VAL A 10 -18.62 -35.63 15.04
CA VAL A 10 -17.21 -35.49 15.43
C VAL A 10 -16.81 -34.02 15.59
N LEU A 11 -17.26 -33.14 14.68
CA LEU A 11 -16.99 -31.70 14.78
C LEU A 11 -17.71 -31.06 15.98
N SER A 12 -18.98 -31.41 16.24
CA SER A 12 -19.73 -30.97 17.41
C SER A 12 -19.05 -31.40 18.71
N ALA A 13 -18.63 -32.66 18.81
CA ALA A 13 -17.95 -33.18 20.00
C ALA A 13 -16.63 -32.45 20.27
N PHE A 14 -15.86 -32.14 19.21
CA PHE A 14 -14.63 -31.38 19.33
C PHE A 14 -14.88 -29.93 19.76
N ALA A 15 -15.91 -29.28 19.22
CA ALA A 15 -16.33 -27.92 19.60
C ALA A 15 -16.72 -27.83 21.09
N VAL A 16 -17.47 -28.81 21.58
CA VAL A 16 -17.86 -28.90 22.99
C VAL A 16 -16.63 -29.05 23.88
N ALA A 17 -15.69 -29.92 23.50
CA ALA A 17 -14.45 -30.12 24.23
C ALA A 17 -13.53 -28.87 24.26
N LEU A 18 -13.56 -28.04 23.21
CA LEU A 18 -12.83 -26.77 23.20
C LEU A 18 -13.42 -25.73 24.18
N ASN A 19 -14.74 -25.75 24.35
CA ASN A 19 -15.43 -24.79 25.21
C ASN A 19 -15.46 -25.21 26.70
N ASP A 20 -15.15 -26.47 27.00
CA ASP A 20 -15.08 -26.98 28.37
C ASP A 20 -13.71 -26.66 28.99
N SER A 21 -13.66 -25.59 29.79
CA SER A 21 -12.44 -25.12 30.48
C SER A 21 -11.87 -26.10 31.51
N SER A 22 -12.57 -27.20 31.80
CA SER A 22 -12.14 -28.26 32.72
C SER A 22 -11.51 -29.48 32.03
N ALA A 23 -11.59 -29.58 30.70
CA ALA A 23 -11.08 -30.70 29.92
C ALA A 23 -9.65 -30.47 29.39
N SER A 24 -8.87 -31.55 29.27
CA SER A 24 -7.60 -31.51 28.52
C SER A 24 -7.86 -31.14 27.06
N SER A 25 -6.98 -30.33 26.45
CA SER A 25 -7.11 -29.90 25.05
C SER A 25 -7.44 -31.08 24.13
N PRO A 26 -8.48 -30.96 23.28
CA PRO A 26 -8.96 -32.10 22.51
C PRO A 26 -7.91 -32.58 21.48
N ASP A 27 -7.79 -33.90 21.33
CA ASP A 27 -6.75 -34.50 20.49
C ASP A 27 -7.10 -34.38 18.99
N ALA A 28 -6.32 -33.58 18.26
CA ALA A 28 -6.45 -33.40 16.82
C ALA A 28 -6.29 -34.71 16.03
N SER A 29 -5.61 -35.72 16.58
CA SER A 29 -5.41 -37.01 15.90
C SER A 29 -6.74 -37.75 15.64
N ILE A 30 -7.75 -37.52 16.48
CA ILE A 30 -9.09 -38.11 16.35
C ILE A 30 -9.80 -37.51 15.13
N LEU A 31 -9.75 -36.18 14.98
CA LEU A 31 -10.26 -35.48 13.80
C LEU A 31 -9.53 -35.90 12.53
N GLU A 32 -8.18 -35.90 12.56
CA GLU A 32 -7.34 -36.28 11.42
C GLU A 32 -7.67 -37.71 10.94
N SER A 33 -7.85 -38.66 11.86
CA SER A 33 -8.15 -40.05 11.51
C SER A 33 -9.50 -40.24 10.83
N LYS A 34 -10.49 -39.39 11.16
CA LYS A 34 -11.85 -39.44 10.60
C LYS A 34 -11.98 -38.64 9.32
N LEU A 35 -11.21 -37.58 9.16
CA LEU A 35 -11.31 -36.63 8.05
C LEU A 35 -10.11 -36.73 7.09
N SER A 36 -9.48 -37.90 6.99
CA SER A 36 -8.40 -38.17 6.01
C SER A 36 -7.21 -37.20 6.14
N GLY A 37 -6.83 -36.86 7.37
CA GLY A 37 -5.71 -35.99 7.70
C GLY A 37 -6.05 -34.50 7.76
N PRO A 38 -5.03 -33.64 7.94
CA PRO A 38 -5.22 -32.19 8.11
C PRO A 38 -5.97 -31.50 6.96
N ASP A 39 -5.71 -31.90 5.71
CA ASP A 39 -6.37 -31.32 4.52
C ASP A 39 -7.89 -31.55 4.52
N GLY A 40 -8.33 -32.77 4.86
CA GLY A 40 -9.76 -33.08 4.88
C GLY A 40 -10.47 -32.49 6.10
N VAL A 41 -9.76 -32.25 7.21
CA VAL A 41 -10.30 -31.45 8.34
C VAL A 41 -10.59 -30.01 7.88
N VAL A 42 -9.63 -29.35 7.23
CA VAL A 42 -9.81 -27.97 6.73
C VAL A 42 -10.93 -27.91 5.69
N THR A 43 -10.95 -28.85 4.74
CA THR A 43 -11.99 -28.93 3.69
C THR A 43 -13.39 -29.15 4.26
N ALA A 44 -13.52 -29.87 5.38
CA ALA A 44 -14.81 -30.07 6.04
C ALA A 44 -15.30 -28.85 6.84
N LEU A 45 -14.37 -28.01 7.33
CA LEU A 45 -14.68 -26.81 8.11
C LEU A 45 -15.00 -25.60 7.22
N LEU A 46 -14.33 -25.47 6.07
CA LEU A 46 -14.40 -24.27 5.20
C LEU A 46 -15.83 -23.88 4.76
N PRO A 47 -16.67 -24.78 4.22
CA PRO A 47 -18.02 -24.41 3.78
C PRO A 47 -18.90 -23.86 4.90
N LYS A 48 -18.59 -24.21 6.17
CA LYS A 48 -19.36 -23.79 7.35
C LYS A 48 -18.98 -22.39 7.83
N LEU A 49 -17.87 -21.81 7.35
CA LEU A 49 -17.42 -20.47 7.74
C LEU A 49 -18.30 -19.34 7.17
N TRP A 50 -19.05 -19.62 6.10
CA TRP A 50 -19.78 -18.63 5.30
C TRP A 50 -21.28 -18.58 5.56
N LEU A 51 -21.81 -19.48 6.40
CA LEU A 51 -23.25 -19.61 6.64
C LEU A 51 -23.71 -18.65 7.76
N PRO A 52 -24.73 -17.80 7.52
CA PRO A 52 -25.21 -16.85 8.51
C PRO A 52 -25.87 -17.58 9.69
N GLN A 53 -25.32 -17.33 10.89
CA GLN A 53 -25.94 -17.53 12.21
C GLN A 53 -26.24 -18.95 12.71
N THR A 54 -25.86 -20.02 12.01
CA THR A 54 -25.99 -21.39 12.56
C THR A 54 -24.77 -22.23 12.22
N ASP A 55 -23.61 -21.86 12.77
CA ASP A 55 -22.50 -22.79 12.91
C ASP A 55 -22.57 -23.45 14.30
N PRO A 56 -23.36 -24.52 14.49
CA PRO A 56 -23.46 -25.21 15.78
C PRO A 56 -22.12 -25.81 16.23
N ASN A 57 -21.15 -25.93 15.31
CA ASN A 57 -19.85 -26.56 15.54
C ASN A 57 -18.75 -25.56 15.82
N ASN A 58 -19.01 -24.25 15.77
CA ASN A 58 -17.99 -23.21 15.97
C ASN A 58 -16.71 -23.50 15.15
N SER A 59 -16.92 -23.84 13.88
CA SER A 59 -15.94 -24.33 12.90
C SER A 59 -14.75 -23.38 12.76
N LEU A 60 -14.99 -22.06 12.85
CA LEU A 60 -13.92 -21.06 12.89
C LEU A 60 -13.04 -21.22 14.14
N SER A 61 -13.63 -21.44 15.31
CA SER A 61 -12.87 -21.63 16.55
C SER A 61 -12.10 -22.95 16.54
N ILE A 62 -12.67 -24.01 15.95
CA ILE A 62 -11.93 -25.26 15.70
C ILE A 62 -10.72 -25.00 14.82
N LEU A 63 -10.91 -24.30 13.69
CA LEU A 63 -9.83 -24.00 12.75
C LEU A 63 -8.74 -23.12 13.39
N VAL A 64 -9.13 -22.07 14.10
CA VAL A 64 -8.20 -21.19 14.85
C VAL A 64 -7.41 -22.01 15.87
N HIS A 65 -8.08 -22.86 16.66
CA HIS A 65 -7.41 -23.70 17.63
C HIS A 65 -6.39 -24.65 16.96
N LEU A 66 -6.75 -25.31 15.86
CA LEU A 66 -5.85 -26.22 15.15
C LEU A 66 -4.62 -25.49 14.58
N VAL A 67 -4.81 -24.28 14.06
CA VAL A 67 -3.71 -23.44 13.56
C VAL A 67 -2.80 -22.97 14.70
N GLU A 68 -3.36 -22.54 15.83
CA GLU A 68 -2.59 -22.06 16.98
C GLU A 68 -1.86 -23.20 17.72
N ALA A 69 -2.50 -24.36 17.90
CA ALA A 69 -1.93 -25.51 18.59
C ALA A 69 -0.95 -26.31 17.72
N PHE A 70 -1.19 -26.39 16.41
CA PHE A 70 -0.40 -27.20 15.48
C PHE A 70 -0.01 -26.43 14.20
N PRO A 71 0.71 -25.30 14.31
CA PRO A 71 0.95 -24.37 13.20
C PRO A 71 1.73 -25.00 12.03
N LYS A 72 2.67 -25.91 12.31
CA LYS A 72 3.43 -26.61 11.26
C LYS A 72 2.57 -27.51 10.35
N LYS A 73 1.45 -28.01 10.88
CA LYS A 73 0.53 -28.89 10.15
C LYS A 73 -0.56 -28.09 9.45
N TYR A 74 -1.23 -27.18 10.15
CA TYR A 74 -2.49 -26.60 9.68
C TYR A 74 -2.36 -25.23 9.02
N MET A 75 -1.35 -24.43 9.37
CA MET A 75 -1.33 -23.00 9.01
C MET A 75 -1.27 -22.76 7.50
N ASN A 76 -0.41 -23.48 6.77
CA ASN A 76 -0.29 -23.33 5.31
C ASN A 76 -1.52 -23.88 4.56
N ILE A 77 -2.00 -25.05 4.99
CA ILE A 77 -3.19 -25.70 4.42
C ILE A 77 -4.40 -24.79 4.60
N ALA A 78 -4.62 -24.29 5.82
CA ALA A 78 -5.72 -23.39 6.14
C ALA A 78 -5.63 -22.10 5.34
N ALA A 79 -4.48 -21.41 5.31
CA ALA A 79 -4.34 -20.15 4.57
C ALA A 79 -4.62 -20.31 3.07
N SER A 80 -4.01 -21.31 2.43
CA SER A 80 -4.21 -21.59 1.01
C SER A 80 -5.64 -22.01 0.68
N ALA A 81 -6.26 -22.83 1.54
CA ALA A 81 -7.60 -23.33 1.30
C ALA A 81 -8.66 -22.25 1.58
N ILE A 82 -8.50 -21.44 2.63
CA ILE A 82 -9.33 -20.26 2.88
C ILE A 82 -9.25 -19.30 1.69
N ARG A 83 -8.04 -18.96 1.22
CA ARG A 83 -7.87 -18.09 0.04
C ARG A 83 -8.61 -18.63 -1.18
N ARG A 84 -8.42 -19.91 -1.53
CA ARG A 84 -9.06 -20.52 -2.70
C ARG A 84 -10.58 -20.56 -2.58
N ASP A 85 -11.10 -20.86 -1.40
CA ASP A 85 -12.54 -20.91 -1.13
C ASP A 85 -13.16 -19.50 -1.19
N ILE A 86 -12.45 -18.51 -0.66
CA ILE A 86 -12.77 -17.10 -0.77
C ILE A 86 -12.80 -16.68 -2.25
N GLU A 87 -11.71 -16.90 -3.02
CA GLU A 87 -11.64 -16.58 -4.44
C GLU A 87 -12.75 -17.28 -5.25
N HIS A 88 -13.15 -18.49 -4.86
CA HIS A 88 -14.24 -19.24 -5.52
C HIS A 88 -15.63 -18.65 -5.23
N ASN A 89 -15.93 -18.36 -3.96
CA ASN A 89 -17.26 -17.93 -3.52
C ASN A 89 -17.55 -16.46 -3.85
N PHE A 90 -16.50 -15.65 -4.03
CA PHE A 90 -16.61 -14.20 -4.22
C PHE A 90 -15.93 -13.72 -5.53
N ASP A 91 -15.78 -14.60 -6.52
CA ASP A 91 -15.28 -14.25 -7.86
C ASP A 91 -16.20 -13.21 -8.52
N THR A 92 -15.75 -11.95 -8.52
CA THR A 92 -16.52 -10.80 -9.04
C THR A 92 -16.82 -10.89 -10.54
N THR A 93 -16.12 -11.77 -11.28
CA THR A 93 -16.37 -11.97 -12.72
C THR A 93 -17.51 -12.93 -13.04
N LYS A 94 -18.02 -13.68 -12.04
CA LYS A 94 -19.06 -14.71 -12.21
C LYS A 94 -20.32 -14.51 -11.37
N MET A 95 -20.47 -13.35 -10.73
CA MET A 95 -21.63 -13.03 -9.89
C MET A 95 -22.88 -12.84 -10.75
N ASP A 96 -23.51 -13.95 -11.13
CA ASP A 96 -24.93 -13.99 -11.48
C ASP A 96 -25.73 -13.62 -10.23
N THR A 97 -26.76 -12.79 -10.41
CA THR A 97 -27.60 -12.14 -9.39
C THR A 97 -28.46 -13.10 -8.54
N SER A 98 -27.94 -14.26 -8.13
CA SER A 98 -28.65 -15.18 -7.24
C SER A 98 -28.34 -14.88 -5.77
N GLU A 99 -29.42 -14.60 -5.05
CA GLU A 99 -29.56 -14.19 -3.65
C GLU A 99 -28.91 -15.12 -2.59
N GLN A 100 -27.58 -15.24 -2.55
CA GLN A 100 -26.89 -15.69 -1.34
C GLN A 100 -26.15 -14.51 -0.72
N THR A 101 -26.77 -13.92 0.32
CA THR A 101 -26.12 -12.92 1.18
C THR A 101 -25.07 -13.61 2.03
N TYR A 102 -23.85 -13.73 1.51
CA TYR A 102 -22.69 -14.10 2.31
C TYR A 102 -22.38 -12.97 3.29
N GLU A 103 -22.27 -13.27 4.58
CA GLU A 103 -21.83 -12.30 5.59
C GLU A 103 -20.40 -12.66 6.04
N VAL A 104 -19.47 -11.73 5.85
CA VAL A 104 -18.09 -11.89 6.32
C VAL A 104 -18.06 -11.61 7.82
N CYS A 105 -17.85 -12.65 8.61
CA CYS A 105 -17.79 -12.51 10.07
C CYS A 105 -16.51 -11.81 10.54
N ASP A 106 -16.62 -11.00 11.60
CA ASP A 106 -15.51 -10.23 12.16
C ASP A 106 -14.34 -11.11 12.63
N ALA A 107 -14.67 -12.27 13.19
CA ALA A 107 -13.68 -13.23 13.66
C ALA A 107 -12.81 -13.80 12.53
N LEU A 108 -13.36 -13.96 11.32
CA LEU A 108 -12.59 -14.40 10.16
C LEU A 108 -11.62 -13.31 9.69
N ILE A 109 -12.05 -12.04 9.66
CA ILE A 109 -11.20 -10.89 9.33
C ILE A 109 -10.02 -10.83 10.31
N LEU A 110 -10.29 -10.96 11.62
CA LEU A 110 -9.24 -11.01 12.63
C LEU A 110 -8.30 -12.21 12.46
N ALA A 111 -8.83 -13.40 12.16
CA ALA A 111 -8.01 -14.59 11.96
C ALA A 111 -7.06 -14.42 10.76
N LEU A 112 -7.55 -13.88 9.64
CA LEU A 112 -6.74 -13.56 8.47
C LEU A 112 -5.71 -12.45 8.78
N ALA A 113 -6.10 -11.42 9.52
CA ALA A 113 -5.19 -10.36 9.95
C ALA A 113 -4.08 -10.89 10.88
N LYS A 114 -4.38 -11.86 11.75
CA LYS A 114 -3.37 -12.58 12.55
C LYS A 114 -2.41 -13.39 11.68
N LEU A 115 -2.90 -14.06 10.63
CA LEU A 115 -2.05 -14.80 9.68
C LEU A 115 -1.14 -13.87 8.88
N LEU A 116 -1.60 -12.66 8.54
CA LEU A 116 -0.78 -11.63 7.88
C LEU A 116 0.47 -11.28 8.71
N VAL A 117 0.30 -11.10 10.02
CA VAL A 117 1.38 -10.68 10.95
C VAL A 117 2.16 -11.84 11.55
N ALA A 118 1.78 -13.09 11.25
CA ALA A 118 2.43 -14.26 11.81
C ALA A 118 3.91 -14.36 11.34
N PRO A 119 4.80 -14.92 12.20
CA PRO A 119 6.21 -15.05 11.86
C PRO A 119 6.37 -15.94 10.62
N ASN A 120 7.07 -15.45 9.60
CA ASN A 120 7.48 -16.30 8.49
C ASN A 120 8.65 -17.16 8.97
N SER A 121 8.45 -18.48 9.08
CA SER A 121 9.59 -19.39 9.04
C SER A 121 10.07 -19.54 7.59
N ASP A 122 11.37 -19.80 7.38
CA ASP A 122 11.95 -20.06 6.04
C ASP A 122 11.26 -21.21 5.29
N THR A 123 10.46 -22.01 6.00
CA THR A 123 9.67 -23.15 5.48
C THR A 123 8.20 -22.82 5.16
N GLN A 124 7.72 -21.60 5.45
CA GLN A 124 6.30 -21.19 5.35
C GLN A 124 6.11 -20.02 4.35
N THR A 125 6.72 -20.14 3.17
CA THR A 125 6.54 -19.17 2.09
C THR A 125 5.09 -19.21 1.58
N GLY A 126 4.40 -18.07 1.63
CA GLY A 126 3.07 -17.89 1.01
C GLY A 126 1.93 -17.59 1.98
N ILE A 127 2.06 -17.84 3.29
CA ILE A 127 0.93 -17.68 4.24
C ILE A 127 0.47 -16.23 4.36
N ALA A 128 1.40 -15.31 4.60
CA ALA A 128 1.08 -13.88 4.68
C ALA A 128 0.60 -13.32 3.33
N THR A 129 1.12 -13.85 2.22
CA THR A 129 0.69 -13.48 0.87
C THR A 129 -0.73 -13.97 0.61
N ASP A 130 -1.08 -15.18 1.05
CA ASP A 130 -2.42 -15.74 0.90
C ASP A 130 -3.43 -15.02 1.79
N ALA A 131 -3.05 -14.68 3.03
CA ALA A 131 -3.86 -13.86 3.92
C ALA A 131 -4.07 -12.46 3.36
N HIS A 132 -3.01 -11.83 2.83
CA HIS A 132 -3.09 -10.54 2.15
C HIS A 132 -4.05 -10.62 0.96
N ALA A 133 -3.89 -11.61 0.06
CA ALA A 133 -4.73 -11.77 -1.11
C ALA A 133 -6.20 -12.01 -0.72
N ALA A 134 -6.47 -12.88 0.26
CA ALA A 134 -7.82 -13.12 0.75
C ALA A 134 -8.47 -11.83 1.28
N LEU A 135 -7.76 -11.06 2.10
CA LEU A 135 -8.24 -9.79 2.66
C LEU A 135 -8.48 -8.74 1.55
N LEU A 136 -7.47 -8.49 0.70
CA LEU A 136 -7.49 -7.45 -0.32
C LEU A 136 -8.40 -7.82 -1.51
N VAL A 137 -8.04 -8.91 -2.21
CA VAL A 137 -8.60 -9.25 -3.52
C VAL A 137 -10.06 -9.64 -3.41
N VAL A 138 -10.48 -10.15 -2.25
CA VAL A 138 -11.76 -10.84 -2.19
C VAL A 138 -12.70 -10.33 -1.12
N LEU A 139 -12.22 -9.89 0.04
CA LEU A 139 -13.14 -9.31 1.04
C LEU A 139 -13.31 -7.80 0.83
N CYS A 140 -12.22 -7.05 0.67
CA CYS A 140 -12.29 -5.60 0.48
C CYS A 140 -12.75 -5.20 -0.93
N LYS A 141 -12.23 -5.85 -1.99
CA LYS A 141 -12.71 -5.56 -3.36
C LYS A 141 -14.17 -5.95 -3.58
N TRP A 142 -14.61 -7.10 -3.08
CA TRP A 142 -16.01 -7.51 -3.17
C TRP A 142 -16.94 -6.54 -2.44
N ASP A 143 -16.57 -6.13 -1.21
CA ASP A 143 -17.30 -5.12 -0.43
C ASP A 143 -17.43 -3.78 -1.15
N ASN A 144 -16.44 -3.41 -1.98
CA ASN A 144 -16.48 -2.19 -2.77
C ASN A 144 -17.37 -2.31 -4.03
N HIS A 145 -17.55 -3.52 -4.58
CA HIS A 145 -18.37 -3.77 -5.77
C HIS A 145 -19.86 -3.98 -5.46
N GLU A 146 -20.19 -4.61 -4.33
CA GLU A 146 -21.57 -4.71 -3.88
C GLU A 146 -21.94 -3.44 -3.10
N TYR A 147 -22.95 -2.68 -3.58
CA TYR A 147 -23.51 -1.46 -2.97
C TYR A 147 -24.10 -1.65 -1.55
N HIS A 148 -23.75 -2.73 -0.85
CA HIS A 148 -24.25 -3.06 0.46
C HIS A 148 -23.45 -2.37 1.57
N LYS A 149 -24.15 -2.10 2.67
CA LYS A 149 -23.69 -1.40 3.88
C LYS A 149 -22.69 -2.24 4.69
N SER A 150 -21.73 -2.90 4.06
CA SER A 150 -20.76 -3.69 4.79
C SER A 150 -19.63 -2.79 5.31
N ASN A 151 -19.23 -3.11 6.54
CA ASN A 151 -18.21 -2.42 7.32
C ASN A 151 -16.90 -3.24 7.30
N THR A 152 -16.64 -4.00 6.23
CA THR A 152 -15.52 -4.96 6.18
C THR A 152 -14.19 -4.22 6.22
N CYS A 153 -13.99 -3.19 5.38
CA CYS A 153 -12.80 -2.34 5.44
C CYS A 153 -12.63 -1.67 6.82
N GLN A 154 -13.73 -1.19 7.42
CA GLN A 154 -13.69 -0.56 8.75
C GLN A 154 -13.24 -1.54 9.85
N LYS A 155 -13.83 -2.74 9.88
CA LYS A 155 -13.42 -3.81 10.82
C LYS A 155 -11.97 -4.22 10.61
N LEU A 156 -11.55 -4.37 9.34
CA LEU A 156 -10.16 -4.68 9.00
C LEU A 156 -9.20 -3.62 9.55
N PHE A 157 -9.45 -2.33 9.29
CA PHE A 157 -8.61 -1.25 9.83
C PHE A 157 -8.52 -1.26 11.36
N GLN A 158 -9.63 -1.53 12.07
CA GLN A 158 -9.63 -1.66 13.53
C GLN A 158 -8.76 -2.83 14.02
N HIS A 159 -8.85 -3.99 13.38
CA HIS A 159 -8.01 -5.15 13.70
C HIS A 159 -6.54 -4.89 13.40
N LEU A 160 -6.23 -4.28 12.25
CA LEU A 160 -4.86 -3.92 11.87
C LEU A 160 -4.25 -2.89 12.84
N ALA A 161 -5.03 -1.89 13.27
CA ALA A 161 -4.60 -0.92 14.27
C ALA A 161 -4.26 -1.60 15.61
N THR A 162 -5.10 -2.54 16.06
CA THR A 162 -4.90 -3.30 17.29
C THR A 162 -3.66 -4.18 17.21
N LEU A 163 -3.49 -4.91 16.10
CA LEU A 163 -2.31 -5.74 15.85
C LEU A 163 -1.03 -4.91 15.78
N TRP A 164 -1.09 -3.72 15.18
CA TRP A 164 0.06 -2.82 15.14
C TRP A 164 0.52 -2.39 16.54
N ILE A 165 -0.42 -2.00 17.41
CA ILE A 165 -0.12 -1.64 18.81
C ILE A 165 0.49 -2.84 19.54
N TYR A 166 -0.06 -4.02 19.36
CA TYR A 166 0.47 -5.25 19.92
C TYR A 166 1.92 -5.52 19.46
N LEU A 167 2.21 -5.33 18.17
CA LEU A 167 3.56 -5.50 17.61
C LEU A 167 4.57 -4.47 18.17
N GLN A 168 4.14 -3.23 18.40
CA GLN A 168 4.99 -2.20 19.02
C GLN A 168 5.33 -2.51 20.48
N GLN A 169 4.45 -3.22 21.20
CA GLN A 169 4.66 -3.59 22.59
C GLN A 169 5.57 -4.83 22.77
N GLN A 170 5.90 -5.55 21.70
CA GLN A 170 6.81 -6.71 21.79
C GLN A 170 8.24 -6.28 22.15
N GLN A 171 8.90 -7.07 23.01
CA GLN A 171 10.24 -6.79 23.55
C GLN A 171 11.33 -6.72 22.46
N LYS A 172 12.43 -6.02 22.77
CA LYS A 172 13.57 -5.71 21.88
C LYS A 172 14.13 -6.92 21.10
N ASP A 173 13.99 -8.13 21.64
CA ASP A 173 14.56 -9.35 21.04
C ASP A 173 13.78 -9.85 19.80
N LYS A 174 12.58 -9.32 19.53
CA LYS A 174 11.74 -9.66 18.36
C LYS A 174 11.53 -8.50 17.39
N LEU A 175 12.34 -7.45 17.48
CA LEU A 175 12.18 -6.23 16.67
C LEU A 175 12.12 -6.53 15.16
N ARG A 176 12.95 -7.43 14.64
CA ARG A 176 12.98 -7.74 13.20
C ARG A 176 11.71 -8.41 12.70
N GLU A 177 11.15 -9.34 13.48
CA GLU A 177 9.88 -9.99 13.17
C GLU A 177 8.73 -8.96 13.24
N SER A 178 8.79 -8.06 14.23
CA SER A 178 7.85 -6.95 14.38
C SER A 178 7.89 -5.97 13.20
N SER A 179 9.08 -5.52 12.76
CA SER A 179 9.24 -4.64 11.58
C SER A 179 8.66 -5.26 10.31
N THR A 180 8.90 -6.56 10.09
CA THR A 180 8.36 -7.27 8.91
C THR A 180 6.84 -7.34 8.95
N ALA A 181 6.26 -7.65 10.12
CA ALA A 181 4.81 -7.71 10.30
C ALA A 181 4.15 -6.33 10.14
N GLN A 182 4.76 -5.27 10.69
CA GLN A 182 4.33 -3.88 10.50
C GLN A 182 4.30 -3.50 9.02
N MET A 183 5.32 -3.88 8.24
CA MET A 183 5.31 -3.58 6.80
C MET A 183 4.24 -4.34 6.03
N ARG A 184 3.87 -5.56 6.43
CA ARG A 184 2.74 -6.26 5.80
C ARG A 184 1.41 -5.60 6.09
N ILE A 185 1.23 -5.08 7.30
CA ILE A 185 0.05 -4.27 7.64
C ILE A 185 0.04 -3.01 6.76
N ALA A 186 1.15 -2.27 6.70
CA ALA A 186 1.26 -1.06 5.90
C ALA A 186 0.96 -1.32 4.41
N ALA A 187 1.56 -2.35 3.83
CA ALA A 187 1.31 -2.73 2.43
C ALA A 187 -0.18 -3.03 2.18
N LEU A 188 -0.80 -3.89 3.00
CA LEU A 188 -2.22 -4.22 2.86
C LEU A 188 -3.11 -2.98 2.97
N MET A 189 -2.81 -2.08 3.90
CA MET A 189 -3.61 -0.87 4.04
C MET A 189 -3.51 0.06 2.85
N ILE A 190 -2.32 0.22 2.29
CA ILE A 190 -2.11 1.04 1.10
C ILE A 190 -2.90 0.44 -0.05
N ASP A 191 -2.83 -0.89 -0.23
CA ASP A 191 -3.60 -1.58 -1.27
C ASP A 191 -5.11 -1.43 -1.07
N VAL A 192 -5.60 -1.43 0.17
CA VAL A 192 -7.00 -1.13 0.49
C VAL A 192 -7.35 0.34 0.20
N CYS A 193 -6.45 1.29 0.49
CA CYS A 193 -6.66 2.72 0.16
C CYS A 193 -6.68 2.97 -1.35
N LEU A 194 -6.06 2.11 -2.16
CA LEU A 194 -6.16 2.22 -3.61
C LEU A 194 -7.55 1.87 -4.15
N LEU A 195 -8.39 1.16 -3.40
CA LEU A 195 -9.72 0.74 -3.83
C LEU A 195 -10.72 1.89 -3.97
N GLY A 196 -10.59 2.96 -3.18
CA GLY A 196 -11.57 4.04 -3.18
C GLY A 196 -11.35 5.12 -2.12
N GLY A 197 -12.10 6.21 -2.26
CA GLY A 197 -12.05 7.36 -1.36
C GLY A 197 -12.55 7.07 0.05
N LYS A 198 -13.55 6.19 0.19
CA LYS A 198 -14.09 5.76 1.48
C LYS A 198 -13.02 5.06 2.32
N GLU A 199 -12.22 4.21 1.70
CA GLU A 199 -11.13 3.45 2.34
C GLU A 199 -10.03 4.38 2.83
N VAL A 200 -9.69 5.39 2.05
CA VAL A 200 -8.73 6.45 2.43
C VAL A 200 -9.26 7.24 3.61
N ALA A 201 -10.53 7.66 3.57
CA ALA A 201 -11.15 8.36 4.69
C ALA A 201 -11.12 7.51 5.96
N LEU A 202 -11.40 6.21 5.88
CA LEU A 202 -11.32 5.27 7.00
C LEU A 202 -9.89 5.15 7.55
N ALA A 203 -8.88 5.06 6.68
CA ALA A 203 -7.48 4.98 7.09
C ALA A 203 -6.99 6.25 7.83
N LEU A 204 -7.65 7.39 7.56
CA LEU A 204 -7.37 8.70 8.16
C LEU A 204 -8.22 8.98 9.42
N SER A 205 -9.42 8.41 9.54
CA SER A 205 -10.47 8.87 10.48
C SER A 205 -10.36 8.42 11.95
N ASP A 206 -9.24 7.86 12.41
CA ASP A 206 -9.14 7.31 13.77
C ASP A 206 -8.49 8.29 14.77
N ASP A 207 -9.27 8.69 15.78
CA ASP A 207 -8.90 9.58 16.90
C ASP A 207 -7.70 9.09 17.75
N THR A 208 -7.30 7.82 17.61
CA THR A 208 -6.18 7.21 18.36
C THR A 208 -4.87 7.12 17.55
N GLY A 209 -4.77 7.91 16.48
CA GLY A 209 -3.66 7.85 15.54
C GLY A 209 -3.87 6.68 14.60
N GLY A 210 -4.83 6.88 13.67
CA GLY A 210 -5.18 5.96 12.59
C GLY A 210 -3.96 5.38 11.90
N VAL A 211 -4.15 4.24 11.23
CA VAL A 211 -3.00 3.46 10.81
C VAL A 211 -2.14 4.21 9.77
N MET A 212 -2.71 5.16 9.03
CA MET A 212 -1.95 6.08 8.17
C MET A 212 -0.98 6.96 8.97
N ASN A 213 -1.38 7.49 10.13
CA ASN A 213 -0.48 8.26 11.01
C ASN A 213 0.66 7.39 11.54
N LYS A 214 0.39 6.10 11.80
CA LYS A 214 1.44 5.14 12.18
C LYS A 214 2.45 4.94 11.06
N LEU A 215 1.99 4.89 9.81
CA LEU A 215 2.85 4.81 8.63
C LEU A 215 3.67 6.09 8.43
N LEU A 216 3.06 7.27 8.56
CA LEU A 216 3.76 8.56 8.52
C LEU A 216 4.85 8.62 9.58
N HIS A 217 4.55 8.23 10.82
CA HIS A 217 5.56 8.17 11.88
C HIS A 217 6.71 7.21 11.56
N LEU A 218 6.48 6.07 10.89
CA LEU A 218 7.58 5.21 10.45
C LEU A 218 8.39 5.84 9.30
N ALA A 219 7.72 6.42 8.31
CA ALA A 219 8.34 6.98 7.11
C ALA A 219 9.13 8.27 7.41
N LEU A 220 8.73 9.03 8.42
CA LEU A 220 9.27 10.37 8.70
C LEU A 220 10.01 10.44 10.04
N ALA A 221 10.20 9.31 10.74
CA ALA A 221 10.92 9.26 12.00
C ALA A 221 12.37 9.75 11.86
N PHE A 222 12.75 10.72 12.70
CA PHE A 222 14.13 11.17 12.83
C PHE A 222 14.50 11.45 14.31
N PRO A 223 15.68 11.02 14.80
CA PRO A 223 16.67 10.16 14.13
C PRO A 223 16.13 8.73 13.97
N ASN A 224 16.38 8.14 12.81
CA ASN A 224 15.82 6.83 12.50
C ASN A 224 16.62 5.68 13.17
N LYS A 225 15.89 4.73 13.78
CA LYS A 225 16.43 3.51 14.39
C LYS A 225 16.52 2.33 13.42
N ASP A 226 15.74 2.36 12.33
CA ASP A 226 15.68 1.32 11.30
C ASP A 226 15.54 1.97 9.90
N PRO A 227 16.66 2.32 9.24
CA PRO A 227 16.69 2.95 7.92
C PRO A 227 15.95 2.18 6.84
N LEU A 228 15.99 0.85 6.88
CA LEU A 228 15.32 0.00 5.90
C LEU A 228 13.81 0.00 6.09
N LEU A 229 13.35 -0.03 7.34
CA LEU A 229 11.92 0.08 7.65
C LEU A 229 11.34 1.43 7.19
N GLN A 230 12.07 2.52 7.42
CA GLN A 230 11.68 3.85 6.93
C GLN A 230 11.64 3.91 5.41
N MET A 231 12.64 3.37 4.72
CA MET A 231 12.65 3.30 3.25
C MET A 231 11.42 2.54 2.73
N THR A 232 11.11 1.39 3.33
CA THR A 232 9.95 0.57 2.91
C THR A 232 8.63 1.29 3.21
N ALA A 233 8.57 2.09 4.28
CA ALA A 233 7.40 2.93 4.59
C ALA A 233 7.23 4.07 3.58
N LEU A 234 8.33 4.69 3.13
CA LEU A 234 8.33 5.68 2.04
C LEU A 234 7.88 5.05 0.71
N ASP A 235 8.40 3.86 0.38
CA ASP A 235 7.97 3.09 -0.79
C ASP A 235 6.46 2.80 -0.75
N ALA A 236 5.92 2.44 0.43
CA ALA A 236 4.50 2.20 0.61
C ALA A 236 3.66 3.47 0.43
N LEU A 237 4.12 4.63 0.91
CA LEU A 237 3.43 5.91 0.69
C LEU A 237 3.44 6.32 -0.79
N GLU A 238 4.51 6.02 -1.52
CA GLU A 238 4.62 6.29 -2.96
C GLU A 238 3.60 5.54 -3.79
N VAL A 239 3.23 4.33 -3.38
CA VAL A 239 2.17 3.56 -4.04
C VAL A 239 0.82 4.31 -4.05
N LEU A 240 0.53 5.17 -3.07
CA LEU A 240 -0.69 6.01 -3.08
C LEU A 240 -0.72 7.02 -4.23
N ALA A 241 0.45 7.42 -4.73
CA ALA A 241 0.55 8.35 -5.86
C ALA A 241 0.35 7.66 -7.22
N VAL A 242 0.31 6.32 -7.26
CA VAL A 242 0.06 5.57 -8.50
C VAL A 242 -1.34 5.88 -9.02
N GLU A 243 -1.40 6.21 -10.30
CA GLU A 243 -2.63 6.49 -11.03
C GLU A 243 -2.62 5.64 -12.30
N ASN A 244 -3.58 4.72 -12.42
CA ASN A 244 -3.76 3.86 -13.59
C ASN A 244 -5.24 3.44 -13.71
N LYS A 245 -5.56 2.65 -14.75
CA LYS A 245 -6.94 2.20 -15.03
C LYS A 245 -7.59 1.41 -13.89
N ASP A 246 -6.81 0.61 -13.17
CA ASP A 246 -7.31 -0.23 -12.08
C ASP A 246 -7.48 0.57 -10.78
N TYR A 247 -6.71 1.66 -10.63
CA TYR A 247 -6.62 2.47 -9.43
C TYR A 247 -6.63 3.98 -9.77
N PRO A 248 -7.79 4.53 -10.19
CA PRO A 248 -7.92 5.94 -10.51
C PRO A 248 -7.63 6.82 -9.29
N MET A 249 -7.10 8.03 -9.52
CA MET A 249 -6.84 8.99 -8.45
C MET A 249 -8.16 9.55 -7.89
N THR A 250 -8.47 9.24 -6.63
CA THR A 250 -9.65 9.80 -5.95
C THR A 250 -9.34 11.14 -5.31
N SER A 251 -10.38 11.94 -5.04
CA SER A 251 -10.24 13.24 -4.38
C SER A 251 -9.60 13.11 -3.00
N GLU A 252 -9.96 12.10 -2.21
CA GLU A 252 -9.43 11.87 -0.86
C GLU A 252 -7.94 11.51 -0.89
N ARG A 253 -7.49 10.69 -1.86
CA ARG A 253 -6.05 10.39 -2.03
C ARG A 253 -5.28 11.64 -2.45
N ALA A 254 -5.81 12.38 -3.42
CA ALA A 254 -5.19 13.62 -3.87
C ALA A 254 -5.12 14.65 -2.73
N GLU A 255 -6.19 14.81 -1.95
CA GLU A 255 -6.22 15.71 -0.79
C GLU A 255 -5.22 15.31 0.29
N PHE A 256 -5.08 14.01 0.57
CA PHE A 256 -4.05 13.52 1.49
C PHE A 256 -2.64 13.84 0.99
N LEU A 257 -2.32 13.46 -0.25
CA LEU A 257 -0.96 13.64 -0.81
C LEU A 257 -0.59 15.12 -0.97
N LEU A 258 -1.54 15.96 -1.37
CA LEU A 258 -1.31 17.38 -1.68
C LEU A 258 -1.57 18.32 -0.49
N GLY A 259 -2.20 17.84 0.58
CA GLY A 259 -2.66 18.68 1.69
C GLY A 259 -2.17 18.27 3.08
N ASN A 260 -1.36 17.22 3.20
CA ASN A 260 -0.85 16.73 4.48
C ASN A 260 0.48 17.42 4.86
N ASP A 261 0.43 18.31 5.84
CA ASP A 261 1.58 19.10 6.29
C ASP A 261 2.67 18.23 6.96
N GLU A 262 2.28 17.17 7.69
CA GLU A 262 3.23 16.25 8.34
C GLU A 262 4.04 15.51 7.27
N LEU A 263 3.37 14.99 6.24
CA LEU A 263 4.01 14.35 5.10
C LEU A 263 4.98 15.32 4.40
N HIS A 264 4.51 16.51 4.06
CA HIS A 264 5.31 17.49 3.32
C HIS A 264 6.54 17.94 4.11
N SER A 265 6.36 18.32 5.37
CA SER A 265 7.45 18.78 6.23
C SER A 265 8.47 17.66 6.50
N GLY A 266 8.01 16.43 6.74
CA GLY A 266 8.89 15.29 6.96
C GLY A 266 9.70 14.91 5.71
N LEU A 267 9.10 14.93 4.52
CA LEU A 267 9.83 14.67 3.28
C LEU A 267 10.86 15.76 2.97
N LEU A 268 10.48 17.04 3.15
CA LEU A 268 11.38 18.18 3.00
C LEU A 268 12.55 18.11 3.99
N TYR A 269 12.31 17.62 5.21
CA TYR A 269 13.35 17.39 6.22
C TYR A 269 14.36 16.35 5.72
N LEU A 270 13.90 15.20 5.22
CA LEU A 270 14.76 14.12 4.73
C LEU A 270 15.63 14.53 3.53
N ILE A 271 15.16 15.44 2.68
CA ILE A 271 15.95 15.97 1.56
C ILE A 271 16.81 17.19 1.92
N GLY A 272 16.89 17.56 3.20
CA GLY A 272 17.77 18.64 3.67
C GLY A 272 17.26 20.06 3.41
N SER A 273 15.94 20.24 3.31
CA SER A 273 15.31 21.53 3.00
C SER A 273 14.81 22.31 4.23
N SER A 274 15.13 21.87 5.45
CA SER A 274 14.60 22.52 6.66
C SER A 274 15.33 23.84 6.96
N SER A 275 14.64 24.75 7.64
CA SER A 275 15.21 26.01 8.14
C SER A 275 16.33 25.83 9.17
N GLU A 276 16.61 24.60 9.59
CA GLU A 276 17.54 24.26 10.68
C GLU A 276 18.93 23.79 10.20
N ASN A 277 19.29 24.02 8.92
CA ASN A 277 20.54 23.52 8.31
C ASN A 277 20.67 21.98 8.43
N VAL A 278 19.57 21.27 8.22
CA VAL A 278 19.58 19.81 8.22
C VAL A 278 20.20 19.32 6.92
N GLU A 279 21.24 18.50 7.03
CA GLU A 279 21.86 17.87 5.87
C GLU A 279 20.93 16.81 5.25
N PHE A 280 21.05 16.61 3.94
CA PHE A 280 20.36 15.56 3.20
C PHE A 280 20.58 14.19 3.85
N ASP A 281 19.51 13.43 4.07
CA ASP A 281 19.61 12.07 4.61
C ASP A 281 20.24 11.14 3.54
N PRO A 282 21.46 10.61 3.77
CA PRO A 282 22.17 9.84 2.76
C PRO A 282 21.55 8.46 2.49
N ILE A 283 20.64 7.98 3.33
CA ILE A 283 20.00 6.68 3.18
C ILE A 283 18.61 6.86 2.55
N ASN A 284 17.78 7.71 3.16
CA ASN A 284 16.36 7.82 2.82
C ASN A 284 15.98 9.10 2.07
N GLY A 285 16.90 10.05 1.93
CA GLY A 285 16.65 11.31 1.21
C GLY A 285 16.23 11.09 -0.24
N TYR A 286 16.82 10.10 -0.94
CA TYR A 286 16.42 9.81 -2.33
C TYR A 286 15.05 9.16 -2.45
N ALA A 287 14.64 8.33 -1.49
CA ALA A 287 13.29 7.78 -1.44
C ALA A 287 12.27 8.90 -1.17
N ALA A 288 12.58 9.83 -0.25
CA ALA A 288 11.76 11.00 0.00
C ALA A 288 11.67 11.94 -1.22
N LEU A 289 12.78 12.15 -1.93
CA LEU A 289 12.82 12.92 -3.18
C LEU A 289 11.92 12.31 -4.26
N ARG A 290 11.94 10.98 -4.40
CA ARG A 290 11.08 10.27 -5.37
C ARG A 290 9.60 10.44 -5.00
N LEU A 291 9.24 10.26 -3.73
CA LEU A 291 7.88 10.49 -3.26
C LEU A 291 7.40 11.94 -3.49
N LEU A 292 8.24 12.94 -3.20
CA LEU A 292 7.93 14.35 -3.50
C LEU A 292 7.72 14.59 -5.00
N THR A 293 8.52 13.93 -5.83
CA THR A 293 8.38 13.98 -7.29
C THR A 293 7.03 13.43 -7.74
N GLU A 294 6.61 12.30 -7.18
CA GLU A 294 5.28 11.71 -7.45
C GLU A 294 4.13 12.58 -6.91
N ILE A 295 4.29 13.23 -5.75
CA ILE A 295 3.29 14.19 -5.25
C ILE A 295 3.12 15.37 -6.22
N CYS A 296 4.21 15.88 -6.81
CA CYS A 296 4.13 16.91 -7.85
C CYS A 296 3.34 16.44 -9.07
N ARG A 297 3.57 15.19 -9.51
CA ARG A 297 2.80 14.56 -10.59
C ARG A 297 1.30 14.54 -10.28
N VAL A 298 0.92 14.10 -9.08
CA VAL A 298 -0.48 14.09 -8.64
C VAL A 298 -1.06 15.51 -8.64
N GLY A 299 -0.28 16.52 -8.24
CA GLY A 299 -0.68 17.92 -8.30
C GLY A 299 -0.99 18.43 -9.71
N VAL A 300 -0.30 17.90 -10.72
CA VAL A 300 -0.60 18.19 -12.13
C VAL A 300 -1.90 17.50 -12.57
N SER A 301 -2.04 16.20 -12.31
CA SER A 301 -3.20 15.41 -12.78
C SER A 301 -4.51 15.79 -12.06
N SER A 302 -4.44 16.08 -10.76
CA SER A 302 -5.60 16.27 -9.86
C SER A 302 -5.89 17.73 -9.51
N SER A 303 -5.25 18.69 -10.17
CA SER A 303 -5.38 20.13 -9.88
C SER A 303 -6.81 20.66 -9.85
N PHE A 304 -7.73 20.07 -10.63
CA PHE A 304 -9.13 20.48 -10.70
C PHE A 304 -10.05 19.79 -9.70
N SER A 305 -9.63 18.67 -9.10
CA SER A 305 -10.45 17.86 -8.19
C SER A 305 -10.26 18.21 -6.72
N VAL A 306 -9.20 18.93 -6.37
CA VAL A 306 -8.86 19.32 -4.99
C VAL A 306 -9.38 20.69 -4.59
N VAL A 307 -9.72 20.84 -3.31
CA VAL A 307 -10.16 22.11 -2.72
C VAL A 307 -9.02 23.14 -2.61
N ASP A 308 -9.36 24.43 -2.59
CA ASP A 308 -8.37 25.52 -2.63
C ASP A 308 -7.43 25.56 -1.42
N SER A 309 -7.88 25.13 -0.24
CA SER A 309 -7.01 25.00 0.93
C SER A 309 -5.87 24.00 0.69
N THR A 310 -6.17 22.89 0.01
CA THR A 310 -5.19 21.86 -0.37
C THR A 310 -4.23 22.40 -1.43
N LYS A 311 -4.72 23.16 -2.41
CA LYS A 311 -3.87 23.80 -3.42
C LYS A 311 -2.86 24.76 -2.81
N ASN A 312 -3.28 25.57 -1.83
CA ASN A 312 -2.38 26.52 -1.17
C ASN A 312 -1.25 25.81 -0.41
N LYS A 313 -1.54 24.65 0.20
CA LYS A 313 -0.52 23.80 0.82
C LYS A 313 0.43 23.21 -0.22
N PHE A 314 -0.12 22.68 -1.31
CA PHE A 314 0.68 22.18 -2.43
C PHE A 314 1.60 23.27 -3.02
N TYR A 315 1.13 24.50 -3.20
CA TYR A 315 1.99 25.60 -3.67
C TYR A 315 3.11 25.94 -2.68
N SER A 316 2.82 25.90 -1.38
CA SER A 316 3.83 26.08 -0.33
C SER A 316 4.88 24.96 -0.35
N LEU A 317 4.45 23.72 -0.64
CA LEU A 317 5.35 22.60 -0.90
C LEU A 317 6.23 22.85 -2.12
N LEU A 318 5.66 23.28 -3.27
CA LEU A 318 6.43 23.55 -4.49
C LEU A 318 7.53 24.59 -4.26
N GLU A 319 7.24 25.67 -3.51
CA GLU A 319 8.23 26.68 -3.17
C GLU A 319 9.38 26.11 -2.34
N SER A 320 9.04 25.30 -1.33
CA SER A 320 10.02 24.66 -0.46
C SER A 320 10.83 23.61 -1.22
N PHE A 321 10.18 22.87 -2.10
CA PHE A 321 10.81 21.86 -2.93
C PHE A 321 11.76 22.49 -3.95
N GLN A 322 11.37 23.60 -4.58
CA GLN A 322 12.27 24.40 -5.43
C GLN A 322 13.56 24.75 -4.67
N LYS A 323 13.44 25.29 -3.45
CA LYS A 323 14.59 25.62 -2.58
C LYS A 323 15.43 24.39 -2.24
N ALA A 324 14.79 23.27 -1.92
CA ALA A 324 15.47 22.02 -1.64
C ALA A 324 16.35 21.54 -2.80
N LEU A 325 15.83 21.62 -4.04
CA LEU A 325 16.56 21.18 -5.23
C LEU A 325 17.82 22.01 -5.49
N HIS A 326 17.90 23.27 -5.04
CA HIS A 326 19.14 24.06 -5.11
C HIS A 326 20.25 23.52 -4.23
N ALA A 327 19.88 22.93 -3.08
CA ALA A 327 20.82 22.39 -2.12
C ALA A 327 21.32 20.98 -2.52
N LEU A 328 20.70 20.33 -3.50
CA LEU A 328 21.08 19.01 -3.95
C LEU A 328 22.27 19.06 -4.91
N GLU A 329 23.31 18.29 -4.56
CA GLU A 329 24.45 18.03 -5.44
C GLU A 329 24.42 16.56 -5.91
N PRO A 330 23.75 16.22 -7.03
CA PRO A 330 23.63 14.83 -7.47
C PRO A 330 24.98 14.25 -7.93
N ARG A 331 25.48 13.25 -7.19
CA ARG A 331 26.77 12.56 -7.38
C ARG A 331 26.56 11.12 -7.85
N GLY A 332 26.40 10.96 -9.16
CA GLY A 332 26.28 9.65 -9.79
C GLY A 332 25.13 9.61 -10.77
N GLU A 333 24.99 8.51 -11.52
CA GLU A 333 23.97 8.43 -12.56
C GLU A 333 22.55 8.35 -11.97
N SER A 334 22.34 7.52 -10.95
CA SER A 334 21.02 7.35 -10.32
C SER A 334 20.52 8.66 -9.69
N GLU A 335 21.40 9.35 -8.96
CA GLU A 335 21.09 10.62 -8.30
C GLU A 335 20.76 11.72 -9.32
N ARG A 336 21.51 11.76 -10.44
CA ARG A 336 21.23 12.68 -11.55
C ARG A 336 19.88 12.38 -12.22
N LEU A 337 19.53 11.11 -12.40
CA LEU A 337 18.21 10.74 -12.93
C LEU A 337 17.08 11.20 -11.99
N SER A 338 17.18 10.91 -10.68
CA SER A 338 16.21 11.38 -9.70
C SER A 338 16.07 12.90 -9.70
N TYR A 339 17.19 13.62 -9.78
CA TYR A 339 17.19 15.08 -9.89
C TYR A 339 16.50 15.58 -11.17
N ILE A 340 16.78 14.95 -12.33
CA ILE A 340 16.12 15.28 -13.60
C ILE A 340 14.60 15.12 -13.48
N TYR A 341 14.13 13.99 -12.94
CA TYR A 341 12.71 13.75 -12.74
C TYR A 341 12.07 14.76 -11.78
N ALA A 342 12.75 15.07 -10.68
CA ALA A 342 12.28 16.04 -9.69
C ALA A 342 12.12 17.45 -10.28
N VAL A 343 13.15 17.98 -10.96
CA VAL A 343 13.08 19.30 -11.61
C VAL A 343 12.00 19.30 -12.70
N SER A 344 11.89 18.24 -13.49
CA SER A 344 10.89 18.17 -14.55
C SER A 344 9.46 18.20 -14.00
N ASN A 345 9.18 17.48 -12.91
CA ASN A 345 7.87 17.50 -12.26
C ASN A 345 7.56 18.85 -11.59
N LEU A 346 8.57 19.50 -10.99
CA LEU A 346 8.43 20.84 -10.46
C LEU A 346 8.05 21.83 -11.57
N VAL A 347 8.72 21.77 -12.73
CA VAL A 347 8.42 22.62 -13.88
C VAL A 347 7.05 22.27 -14.49
N ALA A 348 6.68 20.99 -14.56
CA ALA A 348 5.35 20.57 -15.04
C ALA A 348 4.22 21.12 -14.15
N SER A 349 4.46 21.24 -12.85
CA SER A 349 3.51 21.83 -11.89
C SER A 349 3.20 23.30 -12.19
N CYS A 350 4.02 24.00 -12.99
CA CYS A 350 3.70 25.35 -13.48
C CYS A 350 2.44 25.42 -14.33
N ALA A 351 2.00 24.30 -14.91
CA ALA A 351 0.75 24.22 -15.68
C ALA A 351 -0.49 24.37 -14.79
N THR A 352 -0.36 24.10 -13.49
CA THR A 352 -1.47 24.10 -12.53
C THR A 352 -1.29 25.08 -11.37
N SER A 353 -0.12 25.71 -11.24
CA SER A 353 0.18 26.67 -10.18
C SER A 353 -0.24 28.11 -10.50
N THR A 354 -0.08 29.01 -9.51
CA THR A 354 -0.32 30.45 -9.70
C THR A 354 0.70 31.09 -10.64
N GLU A 355 0.34 32.22 -11.26
CA GLU A 355 1.21 32.94 -12.19
C GLU A 355 2.53 33.36 -11.52
N GLU A 356 2.50 33.80 -10.25
CA GLU A 356 3.69 34.17 -9.50
C GLU A 356 4.62 32.96 -9.27
N MET A 357 4.06 31.80 -8.92
CA MET A 357 4.83 30.58 -8.72
C MET A 357 5.45 30.08 -10.03
N SER A 358 4.66 30.06 -11.10
CA SER A 358 5.14 29.67 -12.43
C SER A 358 6.27 30.58 -12.90
N LYS A 359 6.17 31.89 -12.64
CA LYS A 359 7.28 32.83 -12.92
C LYS A 359 8.50 32.53 -12.07
N SER A 360 8.34 32.27 -10.76
CA SER A 360 9.45 31.93 -9.86
C SER A 360 10.23 30.70 -10.34
N ILE A 361 9.52 29.63 -10.73
CA ILE A 361 10.12 28.38 -11.18
C ILE A 361 10.74 28.53 -12.58
N LEU A 362 10.01 29.11 -13.54
CA LEU A 362 10.47 29.23 -14.93
C LEU A 362 11.60 30.28 -15.10
N GLN A 363 11.76 31.19 -14.16
CA GLN A 363 12.86 32.17 -14.14
C GLN A 363 14.04 31.71 -13.28
N ASP A 364 13.96 30.52 -12.69
CA ASP A 364 15.04 29.94 -11.90
C ASP A 364 16.18 29.43 -12.79
N THR A 365 17.03 30.37 -13.21
CA THR A 365 18.14 30.07 -14.12
C THR A 365 19.13 29.06 -13.54
N THR A 366 19.26 28.95 -12.22
CA THR A 366 20.19 28.02 -11.58
C THR A 366 19.68 26.59 -11.70
N LEU A 367 18.41 26.32 -11.34
CA LEU A 367 17.81 24.99 -11.48
C LEU A 367 17.70 24.58 -12.95
N LEU A 368 17.24 25.49 -13.80
CA LEU A 368 17.11 25.21 -15.24
C LEU A 368 18.47 24.94 -15.88
N HIS A 369 19.51 25.70 -15.49
CA HIS A 369 20.86 25.41 -15.96
C HIS A 369 21.37 24.08 -15.40
N GLY A 370 21.16 23.78 -14.12
CA GLY A 370 21.52 22.50 -13.51
C GLY A 370 20.90 21.32 -14.27
N TRP A 371 19.61 21.39 -14.52
CA TRP A 371 18.86 20.39 -15.29
C TRP A 371 19.34 20.25 -16.74
N LEU A 372 19.46 21.36 -17.48
CA LEU A 372 19.84 21.33 -18.90
C LEU A 372 21.34 21.07 -19.11
N SER A 373 22.21 21.39 -18.13
CA SER A 373 23.65 21.12 -18.22
C SER A 373 23.93 19.62 -18.29
N LEU A 374 23.02 18.79 -17.77
CA LEU A 374 23.09 17.33 -17.88
C LEU A 374 22.86 16.83 -19.32
N LEU A 375 22.44 17.67 -20.28
CA LEU A 375 22.41 17.36 -21.71
C LEU A 375 23.77 17.45 -22.39
N SER A 376 24.82 17.92 -21.72
CA SER A 376 26.14 18.17 -22.33
C SER A 376 26.65 17.00 -23.16
N ARG A 377 27.48 17.28 -24.18
CA ARG A 377 28.25 16.29 -24.96
C ARG A 377 28.94 15.18 -24.16
N SER A 378 29.30 15.43 -22.90
CA SER A 378 29.97 14.45 -22.03
C SER A 378 29.01 13.49 -21.30
N SER A 379 27.71 13.77 -21.34
CA SER A 379 26.69 12.98 -20.67
C SER A 379 26.36 11.71 -21.45
N GLN A 380 26.10 10.62 -20.72
CA GLN A 380 25.73 9.34 -21.32
C GLN A 380 24.40 9.44 -22.07
N PRO A 381 24.21 8.67 -23.17
CA PRO A 381 22.98 8.69 -23.97
C PRO A 381 21.69 8.48 -23.16
N LYS A 382 21.74 7.66 -22.10
CA LYS A 382 20.59 7.41 -21.21
C LYS A 382 20.14 8.66 -20.45
N LEU A 383 21.08 9.47 -19.95
CA LEU A 383 20.76 10.75 -19.30
C LEU A 383 20.17 11.75 -20.29
N LYS A 384 20.73 11.82 -21.50
CA LYS A 384 20.18 12.67 -22.58
C LYS A 384 18.75 12.26 -22.93
N SER A 385 18.50 10.96 -23.09
CA SER A 385 17.16 10.44 -23.35
C SER A 385 16.18 10.77 -22.22
N ALA A 386 16.61 10.66 -20.95
CA ALA A 386 15.76 10.98 -19.81
C ALA A 386 15.37 12.46 -19.78
N ILE A 387 16.31 13.37 -20.04
CA ILE A 387 16.03 14.82 -20.06
C ILE A 387 15.12 15.19 -21.24
N LEU A 388 15.34 14.61 -22.42
CA LEU A 388 14.50 14.89 -23.58
C LEU A 388 13.07 14.37 -23.38
N SER A 389 12.94 13.17 -22.79
CA SER A 389 11.65 12.61 -22.40
C SER A 389 10.95 13.50 -21.37
N SER A 390 11.70 13.98 -20.37
CA SER A 390 11.12 14.80 -19.30
C SER A 390 10.74 16.20 -19.79
N LEU A 391 11.52 16.81 -20.69
CA LEU A 391 11.17 18.05 -21.39
C LEU A 391 9.88 17.89 -22.20
N SER A 392 9.73 16.80 -22.95
CA SER A 392 8.49 16.57 -23.70
C SER A 392 7.27 16.39 -22.80
N GLN A 393 7.43 15.73 -21.65
CA GLN A 393 6.37 15.58 -20.65
C GLN A 393 5.97 16.93 -20.02
N VAL A 394 6.92 17.84 -19.81
CA VAL A 394 6.64 19.20 -19.32
C VAL A 394 5.88 20.02 -20.35
N ILE A 395 6.21 19.88 -21.65
CA ILE A 395 5.57 20.63 -22.75
C ILE A 395 4.14 20.16 -23.01
N GLU A 396 3.85 18.87 -22.80
CA GLU A 396 2.52 18.27 -22.94
C GLU A 396 2.06 17.57 -21.65
N PRO A 397 1.55 18.32 -20.64
CA PRO A 397 1.04 17.75 -19.39
C PRO A 397 -0.13 16.77 -19.56
N GLY A 398 -0.81 16.80 -20.73
CA GLY A 398 -1.87 15.86 -21.07
C GLY A 398 -1.42 14.40 -21.19
N ILE A 399 -0.12 14.13 -21.44
CA ILE A 399 0.46 12.78 -21.50
C ILE A 399 0.38 12.05 -20.14
N TRP A 400 0.21 12.81 -19.07
CA TRP A 400 0.25 12.27 -17.71
C TRP A 400 -1.07 11.61 -17.28
N ARG A 401 -2.13 11.74 -18.10
CA ARG A 401 -3.39 11.01 -17.95
C ARG A 401 -3.36 9.79 -18.85
N GLU A 402 -3.42 8.59 -18.26
CA GLU A 402 -3.59 7.33 -19.00
C GLU A 402 -5.03 7.17 -19.52
N GLU A 403 -5.53 8.13 -20.31
CA GLU A 403 -6.76 7.93 -21.06
C GLU A 403 -6.47 7.11 -22.33
N GLU A 404 -7.35 6.12 -22.57
CA GLU A 404 -7.42 5.12 -23.64
C GLU A 404 -6.48 5.30 -24.87
N ASP A 405 -5.20 4.99 -24.71
CA ASP A 405 -4.44 4.19 -25.69
C ASP A 405 -3.11 3.75 -25.08
N ALA A 406 -2.81 2.46 -25.20
CA ALA A 406 -1.58 1.88 -24.69
C ALA A 406 -0.35 2.53 -25.35
N CYS A 407 0.65 2.92 -24.55
CA CYS A 407 1.90 3.59 -24.96
C CYS A 407 1.79 5.05 -25.41
N THR A 408 1.30 5.95 -24.56
CA THR A 408 1.62 7.38 -24.72
C THR A 408 3.03 7.66 -24.20
N ARG A 409 4.03 7.21 -24.99
CA ARG A 409 5.30 7.94 -25.05
C ARG A 409 4.95 9.42 -25.30
N PRO A 410 5.71 10.39 -24.75
CA PRO A 410 5.61 11.74 -25.26
C PRO A 410 5.65 11.71 -26.78
N SER A 411 4.83 12.52 -27.46
CA SER A 411 4.67 12.37 -28.91
C SER A 411 6.06 12.25 -29.54
N ASP A 412 6.34 11.10 -30.17
CA ASP A 412 7.70 10.77 -30.63
C ASP A 412 8.25 11.94 -31.48
N TYR A 413 7.35 12.68 -32.14
CA TYR A 413 7.60 13.94 -32.81
C TYR A 413 8.23 15.05 -31.94
N ILE A 414 7.70 15.34 -30.75
CA ILE A 414 8.27 16.36 -29.86
C ILE A 414 9.59 15.88 -29.29
N SER A 415 9.68 14.63 -28.83
CA SER A 415 10.94 14.09 -28.31
C SER A 415 12.03 14.03 -29.39
N LEU A 416 11.68 13.66 -30.64
CA LEU A 416 12.58 13.72 -31.79
C LEU A 416 12.96 15.16 -32.16
N SER A 417 12.02 16.10 -32.10
CA SER A 417 12.30 17.51 -32.37
C SER A 417 13.24 18.10 -31.33
N LEU A 418 13.04 17.77 -30.05
CA LEU A 418 13.94 18.14 -28.96
C LEU A 418 15.30 17.44 -29.11
N TYR A 419 15.34 16.16 -29.53
CA TYR A 419 16.59 15.46 -29.81
C TYR A 419 17.35 16.10 -30.98
N HIS A 420 16.67 16.50 -32.04
CA HIS A 420 17.31 17.23 -33.15
C HIS A 420 17.79 18.62 -32.74
N ALA A 421 17.06 19.31 -31.86
CA ALA A 421 17.42 20.64 -31.39
C ALA A 421 18.55 20.64 -30.34
N PHE A 422 18.59 19.64 -29.46
CA PHE A 422 19.47 19.60 -28.28
C PHE A 422 20.42 18.40 -28.23
N GLY A 423 20.25 17.38 -29.08
CA GLY A 423 21.04 16.15 -29.05
C GLY A 423 22.49 16.31 -29.51
N GLU A 424 22.79 17.33 -30.32
CA GLU A 424 24.15 17.65 -30.80
C GLU A 424 24.96 18.54 -29.83
N ALA A 425 24.29 19.13 -28.82
CA ALA A 425 24.91 19.87 -27.70
C ALA A 425 25.60 18.92 -26.71
#